data_AF-A0A8B8WEQ2-F1
#
_entry.id   AF-A0A8B8WEQ2-F1
#
_cell.length_a   1.000
_cell.length_b   1.000
_cell.length_c   1.000
_cell.angle_alpha   90.00
_cell.angle_beta   90.00
_cell.angle_gamma   90.00
#
_symmetry.space_group_name_H-M   'P 1'
#
loop_
_entity.id
_entity.type
_entity.pdbx_description
1 polymer ?
#
loop_
_entity_poly.entity_id
_entity_poly.type
_entity_poly.pdbx_seq_one_letter_code
_entity_poly.pdbx_strand_id
1 'polypeptide(L)'
;MPKFDTNGSVLEPTEERTLNQNREVACRSRLLTNTDFHPAFSSQKFLLILLRLRAVAWALRVVDVSKATFSSSAKIMKPNGEKLDKYELGISQALLQLEMNPDLKAQLRELNFTAAKEIAFGGGRRAIIIFVPVPQLRSFHKLQVQLVRELEKKFSRKHVVFVAQRRILPKPTRKSHTNNKQKRPRSRILTAVHDAILEDLVFPSEIVGKRADGSRLIKVHLDKAQQNDVEHEVETFSGVCKKLTGKDVNFEFLEFQL
;
A
#
# COMPACT_ATOMS: atom_id res chain seq x y z
N MET A 1 -1.41 -19.87 -61.76
CA MET A 1 -0.15 -20.38 -62.32
C MET A 1 1.00 -19.51 -61.83
N PRO A 2 2.20 -20.06 -61.60
CA PRO A 2 3.37 -19.31 -61.12
C PRO A 2 4.39 -18.96 -62.22
N LYS A 3 5.20 -17.92 -61.96
CA LYS A 3 6.60 -17.69 -62.41
C LYS A 3 7.26 -16.85 -61.26
N PHE A 4 8.52 -17.00 -60.79
CA PHE A 4 9.84 -17.23 -61.43
C PHE A 4 10.21 -16.06 -62.37
N ASP A 5 11.40 -15.45 -62.41
CA ASP A 5 12.79 -15.75 -61.98
C ASP A 5 13.51 -14.41 -61.57
N THR A 6 14.72 -14.27 -60.98
CA THR A 6 15.81 -15.12 -60.43
C THR A 6 16.70 -14.29 -59.45
N ASN A 7 17.70 -14.93 -58.80
CA ASN A 7 18.84 -14.34 -58.03
C ASN A 7 18.46 -13.75 -56.63
N GLY A 8 19.18 -13.97 -55.52
CA GLY A 8 20.48 -14.63 -55.25
C GLY A 8 21.35 -13.68 -54.37
N SER A 9 21.97 -14.08 -53.26
CA SER A 9 22.30 -15.40 -52.69
C SER A 9 22.12 -15.47 -51.15
N VAL A 10 22.24 -16.67 -50.57
CA VAL A 10 22.13 -16.97 -49.13
C VAL A 10 23.49 -16.85 -48.42
N LEU A 11 23.51 -16.36 -47.17
CA LEU A 11 24.49 -16.73 -46.15
C LEU A 11 23.80 -16.84 -44.76
N GLU A 12 24.14 -17.89 -44.01
CA GLU A 12 23.79 -18.17 -42.61
C GLU A 12 25.08 -18.67 -41.89
N PRO A 13 25.16 -18.70 -40.55
CA PRO A 13 26.40 -18.38 -39.85
C PRO A 13 27.23 -19.57 -39.36
N THR A 14 28.55 -19.39 -39.26
CA THR A 14 29.45 -20.18 -38.39
C THR A 14 30.69 -19.34 -38.01
N GLU A 15 31.45 -19.84 -37.02
CA GLU A 15 32.82 -19.44 -36.63
C GLU A 15 33.00 -18.19 -35.75
N GLU A 16 32.85 -18.41 -34.44
CA GLU A 16 33.71 -17.74 -33.45
C GLU A 16 35.19 -18.08 -33.72
N ARG A 17 36.10 -17.10 -33.61
CA ARG A 17 37.34 -17.14 -32.77
C ARG A 17 38.28 -15.96 -33.02
N THR A 18 39.29 -15.83 -32.14
CA THR A 18 40.50 -15.00 -32.29
C THR A 18 40.31 -13.52 -32.64
N LEU A 19 39.79 -12.73 -31.68
CA LEU A 19 40.31 -11.37 -31.46
C LEU A 19 40.59 -11.08 -29.97
N ASN A 20 41.11 -12.09 -29.25
CA ASN A 20 41.52 -11.97 -27.85
C ASN A 20 43.05 -12.03 -27.72
N GLN A 21 43.74 -11.12 -28.42
CA GLN A 21 45.20 -10.96 -28.42
C GLN A 21 45.55 -9.49 -28.71
N ASN A 22 45.89 -8.74 -27.66
CA ASN A 22 46.79 -7.55 -27.63
C ASN A 22 46.54 -6.66 -26.41
N ARG A 23 46.67 -7.19 -25.18
CA ARG A 23 46.83 -6.34 -23.99
C ARG A 23 47.45 -6.99 -22.74
N GLU A 24 48.43 -7.88 -22.91
CA GLU A 24 49.11 -8.50 -21.77
C GLU A 24 50.63 -8.69 -21.98
N VAL A 25 51.38 -7.58 -21.99
CA VAL A 25 52.83 -7.57 -21.73
C VAL A 25 53.20 -6.32 -20.92
N ALA A 26 53.41 -6.49 -19.61
CA ALA A 26 54.39 -5.75 -18.79
C ALA A 26 54.18 -6.03 -17.29
N CYS A 27 54.71 -7.15 -16.78
CA CYS A 27 54.86 -7.31 -15.34
C CYS A 27 55.79 -6.23 -14.77
N ARG A 28 55.37 -5.52 -13.72
CA ARG A 28 56.30 -5.10 -12.66
C ARG A 28 55.62 -4.97 -11.30
N SER A 29 55.62 -6.10 -10.59
CA SER A 29 55.42 -6.15 -9.15
C SER A 29 56.39 -5.19 -8.43
N ARG A 30 55.85 -4.25 -7.67
CA ARG A 30 56.55 -3.68 -6.51
C ARG A 30 55.55 -3.52 -5.37
N LEU A 31 55.53 -4.53 -4.51
CA LEU A 31 54.91 -4.45 -3.19
C LEU A 31 55.51 -3.24 -2.46
N LEU A 32 54.68 -2.34 -1.97
CA LEU A 32 55.12 -1.34 -1.01
C LEU A 32 55.20 -2.03 0.37
N THR A 33 56.40 -2.45 0.72
CA THR A 33 56.73 -3.07 2.00
C THR A 33 56.61 -2.06 3.14
N ASN A 34 56.02 -2.47 4.26
CA ASN A 34 55.83 -1.61 5.43
C ASN A 34 57.13 -1.45 6.26
N THR A 35 58.09 -0.68 5.74
CA THR A 35 59.25 -0.15 6.48
C THR A 35 59.56 1.28 6.02
N ASP A 36 60.45 1.96 6.76
CA ASP A 36 61.17 3.16 6.33
C ASP A 36 60.44 4.51 6.35
N PHE A 37 59.77 4.80 7.47
CA PHE A 37 59.97 6.09 8.14
C PHE A 37 60.16 5.89 9.66
N HIS A 38 61.36 6.20 10.15
CA HIS A 38 61.75 6.06 11.56
C HIS A 38 61.17 7.22 12.44
N PRO A 39 61.15 7.07 13.78
CA PRO A 39 60.04 7.61 14.56
C PRO A 39 60.38 8.84 15.42
N ALA A 40 59.66 9.94 15.18
CA ALA A 40 59.61 11.07 16.11
C ALA A 40 58.22 11.71 16.12
N PHE A 41 57.44 11.47 17.17
CA PHE A 41 57.08 12.52 18.14
C PHE A 41 56.24 11.94 19.29
N SER A 42 56.71 12.10 20.53
CA SER A 42 55.94 11.69 21.71
C SER A 42 54.76 12.64 21.94
N SER A 43 53.53 12.17 21.71
CA SER A 43 52.34 12.84 22.24
C SER A 43 51.11 11.95 22.32
N GLN A 44 50.63 11.71 23.55
CA GLN A 44 49.31 11.12 23.83
C GLN A 44 48.16 11.89 23.15
N LYS A 45 48.40 13.17 22.81
CA LYS A 45 47.49 14.06 22.07
C LYS A 45 47.08 13.50 20.70
N PHE A 46 47.99 12.85 19.96
CA PHE A 46 47.68 12.29 18.64
C PHE A 46 46.73 11.09 18.72
N LEU A 47 46.93 10.23 19.72
CA LEU A 47 46.05 9.07 19.97
C LEU A 47 44.64 9.53 20.38
N LEU A 48 44.53 10.59 21.19
CA LEU A 48 43.27 11.22 21.57
C LEU A 48 42.51 11.82 20.37
N ILE A 49 43.21 12.43 19.41
CA ILE A 49 42.58 12.97 18.19
C ILE A 49 42.04 11.84 17.31
N LEU A 50 42.82 10.77 17.09
CA LEU A 50 42.36 9.60 16.34
C LEU A 50 41.19 8.87 17.05
N LEU A 51 41.20 8.78 18.37
CA LEU A 51 40.10 8.20 19.15
C LEU A 51 38.83 9.04 19.04
N ARG A 52 38.93 10.38 19.10
CA ARG A 52 37.79 11.28 18.89
C ARG A 52 37.27 11.26 17.46
N LEU A 53 38.12 11.16 16.44
CA LEU A 53 37.71 10.98 15.05
C LEU A 53 36.97 9.64 14.86
N ARG A 54 37.42 8.54 15.47
CA ARG A 54 36.71 7.25 15.44
C ARG A 54 35.38 7.31 16.21
N ALA A 55 35.30 8.02 17.33
CA ALA A 55 34.06 8.24 18.06
C ALA A 55 33.04 9.07 17.25
N VAL A 56 33.48 10.14 16.59
CA VAL A 56 32.62 10.96 15.70
C VAL A 56 32.17 10.16 14.47
N ALA A 57 33.05 9.36 13.87
CA ALA A 57 32.70 8.46 12.76
C ALA A 57 31.84 7.25 13.16
N TRP A 58 31.70 6.98 14.46
CA TRP A 58 30.73 6.01 15.00
C TRP A 58 29.40 6.70 15.33
N ALA A 59 29.41 7.89 15.95
CA ALA A 59 28.21 8.69 16.17
C ALA A 59 27.48 9.04 14.86
N LEU A 60 28.23 9.43 13.81
CA LEU A 60 27.70 9.67 12.46
C LEU A 60 27.29 8.36 11.72
N ARG A 61 27.55 7.18 12.28
CA ARG A 61 27.01 5.88 11.81
C ARG A 61 25.78 5.41 12.59
N VAL A 62 25.48 6.01 13.74
CA VAL A 62 24.34 5.63 14.60
C VAL A 62 23.08 6.45 14.28
N VAL A 63 23.17 7.50 13.46
CA VAL A 63 22.03 8.34 13.03
C VAL A 63 21.82 8.32 11.50
N ASP A 64 21.83 7.14 10.88
CA ASP A 64 21.16 6.94 9.58
C ASP A 64 20.55 5.54 9.36
N VAL A 65 20.13 4.88 10.45
CA VAL A 65 19.39 3.59 10.39
C VAL A 65 17.89 3.84 10.15
N SER A 66 17.53 4.62 9.12
CA SER A 66 16.14 4.77 8.62
C SER A 66 16.04 5.43 7.23
N LYS A 67 17.01 5.23 6.33
CA LYS A 67 16.92 5.74 4.95
C LYS A 67 17.35 4.78 3.84
N ALA A 68 17.14 3.48 4.07
CA ALA A 68 17.05 2.51 2.98
C ALA A 68 15.85 2.86 2.08
N THR A 69 16.10 3.58 0.99
CA THR A 69 15.13 3.84 -0.06
C THR A 69 14.83 2.55 -0.81
N PHE A 70 13.87 1.79 -0.29
CA PHE A 70 13.26 0.65 -0.97
C PHE A 70 12.53 1.13 -2.24
N SER A 71 13.29 1.28 -3.33
CA SER A 71 12.78 1.48 -4.68
C SER A 71 12.24 0.13 -5.21
N SER A 72 11.15 -0.31 -4.59
CA SER A 72 10.44 -1.55 -4.89
C SER A 72 8.97 -1.22 -5.06
N SER A 73 8.48 -1.30 -6.31
CA SER A 73 7.10 -1.07 -6.78
C SER A 73 6.13 -0.49 -5.74
N ALA A 74 5.97 0.83 -5.73
CA ALA A 74 5.01 1.48 -4.84
C ALA A 74 3.58 1.05 -5.22
N LYS A 75 2.91 0.31 -4.32
CA LYS A 75 1.55 -0.24 -4.49
C LYS A 75 0.41 0.79 -4.53
N ILE A 76 0.74 2.04 -4.87
CA ILE A 76 -0.13 3.21 -4.77
C ILE A 76 -0.51 3.66 -6.19
N MET A 77 -1.74 3.35 -6.60
CA MET A 77 -2.31 3.79 -7.87
C MET A 77 -3.11 5.09 -7.69
N LYS A 78 -2.42 6.24 -7.59
CA LYS A 78 -3.10 7.54 -7.58
C LYS A 78 -3.55 7.95 -8.99
N PRO A 79 -4.84 8.33 -9.19
CA PRO A 79 -5.37 8.65 -10.51
C PRO A 79 -4.85 9.98 -11.09
N ASN A 80 -4.29 10.85 -10.26
CA ASN A 80 -3.94 12.24 -10.59
C ASN A 80 -2.43 12.56 -10.47
N GLY A 81 -1.58 11.59 -10.14
CA GLY A 81 -0.14 11.83 -9.91
C GLY A 81 0.20 12.71 -8.69
N GLU A 82 -0.75 12.89 -7.76
CA GLU A 82 -0.57 13.67 -6.54
C GLU A 82 0.56 13.10 -5.65
N LYS A 83 1.26 13.98 -4.91
CA LYS A 83 2.34 13.58 -3.99
C LYS A 83 1.85 12.57 -2.95
N LEU A 84 2.73 11.66 -2.53
CA LEU A 84 2.41 10.62 -1.56
C LEU A 84 2.42 11.18 -0.14
N ASP A 85 1.40 10.83 0.63
CA ASP A 85 1.25 11.24 2.02
C ASP A 85 2.07 10.34 2.97
N LYS A 86 2.43 10.85 4.15
CA LYS A 86 3.29 10.11 5.11
C LYS A 86 2.67 8.75 5.52
N TYR A 87 1.34 8.70 5.64
CA TYR A 87 0.60 7.49 5.96
C TYR A 87 0.56 6.49 4.80
N GLU A 88 0.40 6.98 3.56
CA GLU A 88 0.40 6.13 2.36
C GLU A 88 1.75 5.46 2.15
N LEU A 89 2.84 6.21 2.35
CA LEU A 89 4.21 5.68 2.33
C LEU A 89 4.40 4.57 3.39
N GLY A 90 3.99 4.81 4.64
CA GLY A 90 4.07 3.80 5.70
C GLY A 90 3.27 2.53 5.38
N ILE A 91 2.06 2.67 4.80
CA ILE A 91 1.21 1.53 4.43
C ILE A 91 1.78 0.78 3.22
N SER A 92 2.34 1.46 2.22
CA SER A 92 3.03 0.79 1.12
C SER A 92 4.26 0.02 1.60
N GLN A 93 5.04 0.57 2.54
CA GLN A 93 6.19 -0.11 3.13
C GLN A 93 5.76 -1.34 3.95
N ALA A 94 4.66 -1.25 4.70
CA ALA A 94 4.10 -2.39 5.41
C ALA A 94 3.62 -3.50 4.45
N LEU A 95 2.91 -3.15 3.38
CA LEU A 95 2.46 -4.11 2.36
C LEU A 95 3.60 -4.72 1.54
N LEU A 96 4.73 -4.04 1.38
CA LEU A 96 5.97 -4.58 0.80
C LEU A 96 6.68 -5.53 1.77
N GLN A 97 6.68 -5.26 3.08
CA GLN A 97 7.18 -6.22 4.08
C GLN A 97 6.36 -7.52 4.07
N LEU A 98 5.04 -7.43 3.89
CA LEU A 98 4.15 -8.60 3.85
C LEU A 98 4.30 -9.46 2.57
N GLU A 99 4.88 -8.92 1.49
CA GLU A 99 5.25 -9.73 0.30
C GLU A 99 6.47 -10.64 0.52
N MET A 100 7.21 -10.45 1.60
CA MET A 100 8.33 -11.33 1.93
C MET A 100 7.84 -12.68 2.49
N ASN A 101 6.61 -12.72 3.03
CA ASN A 101 5.94 -13.94 3.46
C ASN A 101 5.46 -14.74 2.23
N PRO A 102 5.88 -16.01 2.05
CA PRO A 102 5.66 -16.74 0.80
C PRO A 102 4.17 -16.92 0.45
N ASP A 103 3.32 -17.15 1.45
CA ASP A 103 1.90 -17.49 1.27
C ASP A 103 1.09 -16.28 0.74
N LEU A 104 1.42 -15.08 1.22
CA LEU A 104 0.76 -13.83 0.81
C LEU A 104 1.33 -13.27 -0.50
N LYS A 105 2.62 -13.56 -0.80
CA LYS A 105 3.40 -12.98 -1.90
C LYS A 105 2.74 -13.12 -3.27
N ALA A 106 2.15 -14.29 -3.57
CA ALA A 106 1.51 -14.53 -4.87
C ALA A 106 0.33 -13.58 -5.10
N GLN A 107 -0.52 -13.40 -4.09
CA GLN A 107 -1.73 -12.59 -4.17
C GLN A 107 -1.44 -11.09 -3.99
N LEU A 108 -0.55 -10.74 -3.06
CA LEU A 108 -0.22 -9.34 -2.76
C LEU A 108 0.46 -8.60 -3.93
N ARG A 109 1.15 -9.30 -4.83
CA ARG A 109 1.85 -8.71 -5.99
C ARG A 109 0.94 -7.99 -6.99
N GLU A 110 -0.30 -8.46 -7.13
CA GLU A 110 -1.28 -7.86 -8.05
C GLU A 110 -2.08 -6.73 -7.37
N LEU A 111 -2.06 -6.65 -6.04
CA LEU A 111 -2.94 -5.78 -5.26
C LEU A 111 -2.33 -4.40 -4.99
N ASN A 112 -3.07 -3.38 -5.41
CA ASN A 112 -2.75 -1.97 -5.21
C ASN A 112 -3.83 -1.29 -4.38
N PHE A 113 -3.49 -0.17 -3.76
CA PHE A 113 -4.44 0.76 -3.15
C PHE A 113 -4.36 2.14 -3.81
N THR A 114 -5.44 2.91 -3.77
CA THR A 114 -5.53 4.23 -4.42
C THR A 114 -5.07 5.35 -3.51
N ALA A 115 -5.43 5.29 -2.23
CA ALA A 115 -5.09 6.27 -1.21
C ALA A 115 -5.26 5.67 0.19
N ALA A 116 -4.72 6.30 1.23
CA ALA A 116 -5.00 5.93 2.61
C ALA A 116 -5.11 7.17 3.51
N LYS A 117 -5.99 7.13 4.51
CA LYS A 117 -6.27 8.26 5.42
C LYS A 117 -6.47 7.81 6.86
N GLU A 118 -5.77 8.45 7.80
CA GLU A 118 -6.13 8.34 9.21
C GLU A 118 -7.35 9.24 9.50
N ILE A 119 -8.35 8.71 10.21
CA ILE A 119 -9.52 9.43 10.67
C ILE A 119 -9.63 9.32 12.20
N ALA A 120 -9.70 10.47 12.87
CA ALA A 120 -10.07 10.56 14.28
C ALA A 120 -11.60 10.64 14.45
N PHE A 121 -12.13 9.85 15.39
CA PHE A 121 -13.54 9.80 15.74
C PHE A 121 -13.73 10.01 17.26
N GLY A 122 -14.89 9.62 17.80
CA GLY A 122 -15.21 9.79 19.23
C GLY A 122 -14.22 9.07 20.16
N GLY A 123 -14.15 9.52 21.42
CA GLY A 123 -13.32 8.87 22.44
C GLY A 123 -11.79 8.95 22.20
N GLY A 124 -11.32 9.83 21.32
CA GLY A 124 -9.89 9.99 21.02
C GLY A 124 -9.29 8.88 20.14
N ARG A 125 -10.08 7.86 19.79
CA ARG A 125 -9.65 6.76 18.92
C ARG A 125 -9.44 7.23 17.48
N ARG A 126 -8.55 6.53 16.77
CA ARG A 126 -8.24 6.77 15.36
C ARG A 126 -8.21 5.45 14.59
N ALA A 127 -8.74 5.47 13.38
CA ALA A 127 -8.70 4.34 12.45
C ALA A 127 -8.04 4.76 11.13
N ILE A 128 -7.52 3.77 10.41
CA ILE A 128 -6.89 3.94 9.10
C ILE A 128 -7.84 3.38 8.05
N ILE A 129 -8.24 4.22 7.09
CA ILE A 129 -9.04 3.82 5.94
C ILE A 129 -8.12 3.64 4.74
N ILE A 130 -8.13 2.45 4.14
CA ILE A 130 -7.38 2.15 2.91
C ILE A 130 -8.38 2.10 1.75
N PHE A 131 -8.21 3.00 0.78
CA PHE A 131 -9.07 3.09 -0.40
C PHE A 131 -8.59 2.14 -1.49
N VAL A 132 -9.40 1.14 -1.82
CA VAL A 132 -9.07 0.03 -2.75
C VAL A 132 -9.72 0.27 -4.12
N PRO A 133 -9.04 -0.02 -5.26
CA PRO A 133 -9.68 -0.04 -6.57
C PRO A 133 -10.84 -1.04 -6.62
N VAL A 134 -12.04 -0.61 -7.02
CA VAL A 134 -13.25 -1.45 -7.07
C VAL A 134 -13.05 -2.84 -7.72
N PRO A 135 -12.27 -3.01 -8.82
CA PRO A 135 -12.03 -4.34 -9.40
C PRO A 135 -11.24 -5.29 -8.49
N GLN A 136 -10.38 -4.78 -7.62
CA GLN A 136 -9.48 -5.56 -6.77
C GLN A 136 -10.10 -5.93 -5.41
N LEU A 137 -11.20 -5.28 -5.01
CA LEU A 137 -11.87 -5.48 -3.72
C LEU A 137 -12.16 -6.97 -3.41
N ARG A 138 -12.65 -7.74 -4.38
CA ARG A 138 -12.93 -9.18 -4.22
C ARG A 138 -11.69 -10.02 -3.88
N SER A 139 -10.51 -9.57 -4.29
CA SER A 139 -9.24 -10.22 -3.96
C SER A 139 -8.70 -9.75 -2.61
N PHE A 140 -8.94 -8.49 -2.22
CA PHE A 140 -8.67 -8.02 -0.85
C PHE A 140 -9.52 -8.77 0.18
N HIS A 141 -10.82 -8.98 -0.04
CA HIS A 141 -11.70 -9.67 0.90
C HIS A 141 -11.19 -11.08 1.29
N LYS A 142 -10.59 -11.82 0.34
CA LYS A 142 -9.98 -13.15 0.59
C LYS A 142 -8.82 -13.12 1.60
N LEU A 143 -8.11 -11.99 1.70
CA LEU A 143 -6.97 -11.79 2.60
C LEU A 143 -7.29 -10.86 3.78
N GLN A 144 -8.44 -10.21 3.80
CA GLN A 144 -8.71 -9.05 4.67
C GLN A 144 -8.50 -9.37 6.14
N VAL A 145 -9.00 -10.52 6.64
CA VAL A 145 -8.81 -10.95 8.04
C VAL A 145 -7.32 -11.10 8.41
N GLN A 146 -6.47 -11.54 7.48
CA GLN A 146 -5.02 -11.65 7.71
C GLN A 146 -4.32 -10.28 7.58
N LEU A 147 -4.70 -9.47 6.59
CA LEU A 147 -4.09 -8.16 6.34
C LEU A 147 -4.43 -7.13 7.41
N VAL A 148 -5.66 -7.10 7.92
CA VAL A 148 -6.03 -6.24 9.06
C VAL A 148 -5.15 -6.59 10.26
N ARG A 149 -5.13 -7.86 10.68
CA ARG A 149 -4.34 -8.34 11.83
C ARG A 149 -2.84 -8.02 11.73
N GLU A 150 -2.24 -8.06 10.53
CA GLU A 150 -0.84 -7.67 10.34
C GLU A 150 -0.62 -6.15 10.29
N LEU A 151 -1.54 -5.38 9.69
CA LEU A 151 -1.43 -3.92 9.65
C LEU A 151 -1.68 -3.30 11.03
N GLU A 152 -2.64 -3.80 11.82
CA GLU A 152 -2.89 -3.34 13.19
C GLU A 152 -1.69 -3.54 14.11
N LYS A 153 -1.00 -4.69 14.01
CA LYS A 153 0.27 -4.94 14.73
C LYS A 153 1.32 -3.88 14.43
N LYS A 154 1.39 -3.39 13.19
CA LYS A 154 2.34 -2.35 12.74
C LYS A 154 1.89 -0.95 13.14
N PHE A 155 0.58 -0.64 13.03
CA PHE A 155 0.01 0.69 13.26
C PHE A 155 -0.55 0.89 14.68
N SER A 156 0.18 0.41 15.69
CA SER A 156 -0.10 0.67 17.12
C SER A 156 -1.49 0.21 17.59
N ARG A 157 -2.03 -0.88 17.03
CA ARG A 157 -3.39 -1.39 17.28
C ARG A 157 -4.51 -0.38 16.98
N LYS A 158 -4.31 0.48 15.98
CA LYS A 158 -5.40 1.27 15.37
C LYS A 158 -6.13 0.41 14.35
N HIS A 159 -7.45 0.34 14.44
CA HIS A 159 -8.31 -0.35 13.47
C HIS A 159 -8.00 0.05 12.03
N VAL A 160 -7.93 -0.93 11.13
CA VAL A 160 -7.62 -0.74 9.71
C VAL A 160 -8.77 -1.27 8.86
N VAL A 161 -9.49 -0.38 8.17
CA VAL A 161 -10.69 -0.74 7.40
C VAL A 161 -10.46 -0.48 5.91
N PHE A 162 -10.81 -1.44 5.06
CA PHE A 162 -10.74 -1.32 3.61
C PHE A 162 -12.06 -0.78 3.06
N VAL A 163 -12.01 0.16 2.10
CA VAL A 163 -13.19 0.73 1.44
C VAL A 163 -12.91 0.91 -0.05
N ALA A 164 -13.81 0.49 -0.93
CA ALA A 164 -13.67 0.66 -2.37
C ALA A 164 -13.82 2.13 -2.79
N GLN A 165 -12.90 2.61 -3.63
CA GLN A 165 -12.87 3.95 -4.20
C GLN A 165 -13.98 4.14 -5.26
N ARG A 166 -15.23 4.29 -4.80
CA ARG A 166 -16.42 4.44 -5.66
C ARG A 166 -16.64 5.90 -6.08
N ARG A 167 -16.72 6.15 -7.40
CA ARG A 167 -17.02 7.48 -7.96
C ARG A 167 -18.51 7.77 -8.01
N ILE A 168 -19.00 8.61 -7.09
CA ILE A 168 -20.34 9.21 -7.16
C ILE A 168 -20.40 10.21 -8.34
N LEU A 169 -21.49 10.19 -9.10
CA LEU A 169 -21.79 11.21 -10.12
C LEU A 169 -22.78 12.27 -9.59
N PRO A 170 -22.86 13.48 -10.17
CA PRO A 170 -23.93 14.43 -9.86
C PRO A 170 -25.30 13.90 -10.29
N LYS A 171 -26.39 14.34 -9.65
CA LYS A 171 -27.76 14.06 -10.13
C LYS A 171 -28.00 14.91 -11.38
N PRO A 172 -28.41 14.34 -12.53
CA PRO A 172 -28.86 15.16 -13.65
C PRO A 172 -30.09 15.96 -13.22
N THR A 173 -30.08 17.26 -13.47
CA THR A 173 -31.18 18.19 -13.18
C THR A 173 -31.41 19.06 -14.41
N ARG A 174 -32.58 19.70 -14.53
CA ARG A 174 -32.90 20.57 -15.68
C ARG A 174 -31.92 21.74 -15.88
N LYS A 175 -31.12 22.07 -14.85
CA LYS A 175 -30.09 23.13 -14.87
C LYS A 175 -28.65 22.59 -14.80
N SER A 176 -28.39 21.30 -15.04
CA SER A 176 -27.03 20.75 -14.94
C SER A 176 -26.15 21.16 -16.12
N HIS A 177 -25.11 21.97 -15.86
CA HIS A 177 -24.14 22.47 -16.86
C HIS A 177 -23.47 21.35 -17.69
N THR A 178 -23.34 20.14 -17.15
CA THR A 178 -22.80 18.99 -17.88
C THR A 178 -23.90 18.29 -18.68
N ASN A 179 -23.92 18.52 -20.01
CA ASN A 179 -24.77 17.81 -20.97
C ASN A 179 -24.35 16.33 -21.12
N ASN A 180 -24.75 15.51 -20.16
CA ASN A 180 -24.45 14.08 -20.11
C ASN A 180 -25.23 13.31 -21.20
N LYS A 181 -24.58 13.04 -22.35
CA LYS A 181 -25.16 12.24 -23.45
C LYS A 181 -25.55 10.81 -23.05
N GLN A 182 -24.97 10.27 -21.96
CA GLN A 182 -25.23 8.92 -21.46
C GLN A 182 -26.03 8.92 -20.15
N LYS A 183 -26.89 7.92 -19.97
CA LYS A 183 -27.68 7.70 -18.75
C LYS A 183 -26.76 7.39 -17.55
N ARG A 184 -26.98 8.05 -16.40
CA ARG A 184 -26.24 7.75 -15.16
C ARG A 184 -26.45 6.29 -14.74
N PRO A 185 -25.39 5.47 -14.57
CA PRO A 185 -25.54 4.09 -14.10
C PRO A 185 -25.93 4.04 -12.63
N ARG A 186 -26.78 3.07 -12.26
CA ARG A 186 -27.31 2.90 -10.89
C ARG A 186 -26.22 2.74 -9.83
N SER A 187 -25.15 2.00 -10.15
CA SER A 187 -23.99 1.78 -9.26
C SER A 187 -23.18 3.04 -8.93
N ARG A 188 -23.42 4.16 -9.63
CA ARG A 188 -22.83 5.48 -9.31
C ARG A 188 -23.85 6.45 -8.73
N ILE A 189 -24.99 5.97 -8.20
CA ILE A 189 -25.96 6.76 -7.44
C ILE A 189 -25.46 6.97 -6.00
N LEU A 190 -25.72 8.14 -5.41
CA LEU A 190 -25.26 8.47 -4.05
C LEU A 190 -25.74 7.46 -3.01
N THR A 191 -27.03 7.07 -3.02
CA THR A 191 -27.56 6.02 -2.14
C THR A 191 -26.80 4.71 -2.33
N ALA A 192 -26.82 4.13 -3.53
CA ALA A 192 -26.14 2.88 -3.84
C ALA A 192 -24.63 2.85 -3.49
N VAL A 193 -23.94 4.00 -3.58
CA VAL A 193 -22.54 4.10 -3.14
C VAL A 193 -22.43 4.16 -1.61
N HIS A 194 -23.32 4.83 -0.90
CA HIS A 194 -23.35 4.81 0.58
C HIS A 194 -23.76 3.44 1.13
N ASP A 195 -24.65 2.74 0.43
CA ASP A 195 -25.09 1.39 0.77
C ASP A 195 -23.92 0.40 0.61
N ALA A 196 -23.25 0.43 -0.56
CA ALA A 196 -22.06 -0.39 -0.80
C ALA A 196 -20.80 0.03 -0.02
N ILE A 197 -20.76 1.23 0.58
CA ILE A 197 -19.72 1.59 1.56
C ILE A 197 -20.01 0.91 2.91
N LEU A 198 -21.26 0.79 3.32
CA LEU A 198 -21.61 0.07 4.56
C LEU A 198 -21.27 -1.42 4.44
N GLU A 199 -21.51 -2.03 3.29
CA GLU A 199 -21.12 -3.42 2.97
C GLU A 199 -19.60 -3.64 3.13
N ASP A 200 -18.75 -2.75 2.61
CA ASP A 200 -17.29 -2.85 2.76
C ASP A 200 -16.84 -2.74 4.22
N LEU A 201 -17.44 -1.80 4.98
CA LEU A 201 -16.99 -1.45 6.32
C LEU A 201 -17.15 -2.61 7.32
N VAL A 202 -18.16 -3.47 7.14
CA VAL A 202 -18.54 -4.49 8.13
C VAL A 202 -17.99 -5.88 7.86
N PHE A 203 -17.31 -6.09 6.71
CA PHE A 203 -16.68 -7.36 6.37
C PHE A 203 -15.65 -7.76 7.44
N PRO A 204 -15.73 -8.96 8.05
CA PRO A 204 -16.33 -10.18 7.49
C PRO A 204 -17.84 -10.41 7.73
N SER A 205 -18.52 -9.59 8.53
CA SER A 205 -19.95 -9.74 8.82
C SER A 205 -20.81 -9.33 7.61
N GLU A 206 -21.99 -9.94 7.48
CA GLU A 206 -22.99 -9.58 6.48
C GLU A 206 -24.13 -8.76 7.11
N ILE A 207 -24.74 -7.87 6.31
CA ILE A 207 -25.87 -7.05 6.73
C ILE A 207 -27.17 -7.82 6.52
N VAL A 208 -27.74 -8.33 7.61
CA VAL A 208 -29.02 -9.06 7.63
C VAL A 208 -30.19 -8.10 7.33
N GLY A 209 -30.11 -6.86 7.81
CA GLY A 209 -31.21 -5.90 7.65
C GLY A 209 -30.78 -4.44 7.82
N LYS A 210 -31.62 -3.52 7.34
CA LYS A 210 -31.36 -2.09 7.38
C LYS A 210 -32.65 -1.30 7.55
N ARG A 211 -32.74 -0.55 8.65
CA ARG A 211 -33.88 0.30 9.00
C ARG A 211 -33.44 1.77 9.08
N ALA A 212 -34.25 2.67 8.54
CA ALA A 212 -34.08 4.10 8.77
C ALA A 212 -35.17 4.56 9.75
N ASP A 213 -34.77 5.02 10.92
CA ASP A 213 -35.70 5.61 11.89
C ASP A 213 -35.94 7.09 11.52
N GLY A 214 -37.11 7.63 11.91
CA GLY A 214 -37.55 8.97 11.50
C GLY A 214 -36.60 10.12 11.88
N SER A 215 -35.73 9.89 12.87
CA SER A 215 -34.65 10.78 13.32
C SER A 215 -33.45 10.88 12.35
N ARG A 216 -33.52 10.26 11.15
CA ARG A 216 -32.43 10.09 10.17
C ARG A 216 -31.31 9.13 10.61
N LEU A 217 -31.41 8.54 11.80
CA LEU A 217 -30.53 7.48 12.24
C LEU A 217 -30.80 6.21 11.42
N ILE A 218 -29.74 5.57 10.94
CA ILE A 218 -29.82 4.29 10.25
C ILE A 218 -29.40 3.20 11.23
N LYS A 219 -30.27 2.21 11.46
CA LYS A 219 -29.93 0.97 12.15
C LYS A 219 -29.56 -0.08 11.12
N VAL A 220 -28.38 -0.67 11.29
CA VAL A 220 -27.86 -1.75 10.46
C VAL A 220 -27.80 -2.99 11.34
N HIS A 221 -28.52 -4.03 10.93
CA HIS A 221 -28.58 -5.29 11.64
C HIS A 221 -27.51 -6.22 11.08
N LEU A 222 -26.55 -6.58 11.92
CA LEU A 222 -25.45 -7.49 11.60
C LEU A 222 -25.80 -8.93 12.00
N ASP A 223 -25.19 -9.90 11.33
CA ASP A 223 -25.30 -11.30 11.71
C ASP A 223 -24.68 -11.56 13.09
N LYS A 224 -25.45 -12.22 13.97
CA LYS A 224 -25.04 -12.57 15.33
C LYS A 224 -23.92 -13.61 15.35
N ALA A 225 -23.79 -14.48 14.33
CA ALA A 225 -22.77 -15.52 14.33
C ALA A 225 -21.34 -14.96 14.35
N GLN A 226 -21.14 -13.73 13.88
CA GLN A 226 -19.83 -13.05 13.86
C GLN A 226 -19.67 -11.97 14.94
N GLN A 227 -20.59 -11.89 15.92
CA GLN A 227 -20.57 -10.85 16.95
C GLN A 227 -19.21 -10.73 17.66
N ASN A 228 -18.64 -11.87 18.08
CA ASN A 228 -17.37 -11.90 18.85
C ASN A 228 -16.17 -11.25 18.10
N ASP A 229 -16.10 -11.40 16.77
CA ASP A 229 -15.01 -10.83 15.97
C ASP A 229 -15.24 -9.33 15.70
N VAL A 230 -16.50 -8.88 15.59
CA VAL A 230 -16.86 -7.58 14.99
C VAL A 230 -17.37 -6.54 16.00
N GLU A 231 -17.89 -6.97 17.16
CA GLU A 231 -18.46 -6.09 18.20
C GLU A 231 -17.47 -4.99 18.63
N HIS A 232 -16.18 -5.31 18.75
CA HIS A 232 -15.14 -4.37 19.15
C HIS A 232 -14.84 -3.26 18.09
N GLU A 233 -15.29 -3.42 16.85
CA GLU A 233 -15.08 -2.45 15.75
C GLU A 233 -16.30 -1.56 15.47
N VAL A 234 -17.47 -1.84 16.07
CA VAL A 234 -18.74 -1.12 15.82
C VAL A 234 -18.64 0.39 16.03
N GLU A 235 -17.93 0.83 17.07
CA GLU A 235 -17.65 2.25 17.33
C GLU A 235 -16.83 2.89 16.19
N THR A 236 -15.87 2.14 15.64
CA THR A 236 -15.05 2.57 14.51
C THR A 236 -15.92 2.73 13.26
N PHE A 237 -16.77 1.76 12.95
CA PHE A 237 -17.62 1.79 11.74
C PHE A 237 -18.59 2.96 11.74
N SER A 238 -19.23 3.25 12.88
CA SER A 238 -20.14 4.40 13.00
C SER A 238 -19.38 5.73 12.83
N GLY A 239 -18.21 5.88 13.46
CA GLY A 239 -17.33 7.04 13.32
C GLY A 239 -16.83 7.24 11.88
N VAL A 240 -16.38 6.17 11.22
CA VAL A 240 -15.94 6.17 9.81
C VAL A 240 -17.10 6.51 8.87
N CYS A 241 -18.25 5.86 9.02
CA CYS A 241 -19.41 6.11 8.18
C CYS A 241 -19.89 7.57 8.31
N LYS A 242 -19.96 8.12 9.54
CA LYS A 242 -20.28 9.54 9.78
C LYS A 242 -19.32 10.48 9.06
N LYS A 243 -18.02 10.18 9.06
CA LYS A 243 -16.97 10.99 8.42
C LYS A 243 -16.95 10.87 6.89
N LEU A 244 -17.25 9.70 6.34
CA LEU A 244 -17.30 9.49 4.88
C LEU A 244 -18.62 9.96 4.24
N THR A 245 -19.75 9.80 4.95
CA THR A 245 -21.10 9.93 4.35
C THR A 245 -21.94 11.06 4.91
N GLY A 246 -21.58 11.64 6.06
CA GLY A 246 -22.40 12.60 6.79
C GLY A 246 -23.67 12.02 7.42
N LYS A 247 -23.82 10.69 7.47
CA LYS A 247 -24.97 10.00 8.06
C LYS A 247 -24.59 9.34 9.38
N ASP A 248 -25.49 9.40 10.35
CA ASP A 248 -25.37 8.68 11.61
C ASP A 248 -25.96 7.26 11.49
N VAL A 249 -25.16 6.28 11.90
CA VAL A 249 -25.43 4.85 11.74
C VAL A 249 -25.13 4.13 13.05
N ASN A 250 -26.10 3.35 13.54
CA ASN A 250 -25.94 2.42 14.65
C ASN A 250 -25.87 0.99 14.08
N PHE A 251 -25.02 0.14 14.66
CA PHE A 251 -24.97 -1.29 14.31
C PHE A 251 -25.50 -2.09 15.50
N GLU A 252 -26.38 -3.04 15.20
CA GLU A 252 -27.12 -3.82 16.21
C GLU A 252 -27.09 -5.30 15.81
N PHE A 253 -26.73 -6.19 16.72
CA PHE A 253 -26.85 -7.63 16.50
C PHE A 253 -28.27 -8.08 16.85
N LEU A 254 -28.98 -8.71 15.92
CA LEU A 254 -30.30 -9.27 16.21
C LEU A 254 -30.18 -10.73 16.64
N GLU A 255 -30.87 -11.07 17.73
CA GLU A 255 -31.25 -12.46 17.95
C GLU A 255 -32.38 -12.81 16.98
N PHE A 256 -32.22 -13.89 16.21
CA PHE A 256 -33.29 -14.41 15.37
C PHE A 256 -34.42 -14.92 16.25
N GLN A 257 -35.51 -14.13 16.36
CA GLN A 257 -36.78 -14.61 16.87
C GLN A 257 -37.41 -15.51 15.78
N LEU A 258 -37.37 -16.82 16.04
CA LEU A 258 -38.07 -17.87 15.30
C LEU A 258 -39.53 -17.97 15.76
#